data_AF-S8E6Y5-F1
#
_entry.id   AF-S8E6Y5-F1
#
_cell.length_a   1.000
_cell.length_b   1.000
_cell.length_c   1.000
_cell.angle_alpha   90.00
_cell.angle_beta   90.00
_cell.angle_gamma   90.00
#
_symmetry.space_group_name_H-M   'P 1'
#
loop_
_entity.id
_entity.type
_entity.pdbx_description
1 polymer ?
#
loop_
_entity_poly.entity_id
_entity_poly.type
_entity_poly.pdbx_seq_one_letter_code
_entity_poly.pdbx_strand_id
1 'polypeptide(L)'
;VCIAAVFLLLPHRNVLSDGNGGRWDLLLTSIGISAMHMQLLQTDRVVIFDRTGFGLSNISLPAGKCGDPSLPAEDCSAHSVEYDVVSGSVRPLTVLTDTWCSSGAVMPDGTLTQ
;
A
#
# COMPACT_ATOMS: atom_id res chain seq x y z
N VAL A 1 -7.67 30.91 -50.44
CA VAL A 1 -8.08 29.49 -50.52
C VAL A 1 -7.13 28.70 -49.63
N CYS A 2 -7.69 27.78 -48.85
CA CYS A 2 -7.18 27.14 -47.63
C CYS A 2 -5.72 26.67 -47.65
N ILE A 3 -5.01 26.88 -46.53
CA ILE A 3 -4.01 25.92 -46.04
C ILE A 3 -4.34 25.67 -44.57
N ALA A 4 -4.60 24.41 -44.26
CA ALA A 4 -5.12 23.92 -42.99
C ALA A 4 -4.09 24.05 -41.86
N ALA A 5 -4.50 24.61 -40.73
CA ALA A 5 -3.75 24.57 -39.48
C ALA A 5 -4.01 23.24 -38.79
N VAL A 6 -3.07 22.30 -38.91
CA VAL A 6 -3.05 21.11 -38.05
C VAL A 6 -2.41 21.54 -36.72
N PHE A 7 -3.24 21.87 -35.74
CA PHE A 7 -2.80 22.04 -34.36
C PHE A 7 -2.56 20.64 -33.76
N LEU A 8 -1.32 20.16 -33.83
CA LEU A 8 -0.86 19.09 -32.96
C LEU A 8 -0.81 19.62 -31.51
N LEU A 9 -1.91 19.43 -30.78
CA LEU A 9 -1.97 19.61 -29.34
C LEU A 9 -1.18 18.49 -28.66
N LEU A 10 0.14 18.60 -28.67
CA LEU A 10 0.95 17.92 -27.66
C LEU A 10 0.86 18.77 -26.38
N PRO A 11 0.32 18.25 -25.26
CA PRO A 11 0.46 18.92 -23.99
C PRO A 11 1.94 18.78 -23.58
N HIS A 12 2.78 19.72 -24.01
CA HIS A 12 4.07 19.94 -23.38
C HIS A 12 3.78 20.44 -21.96
N ARG A 13 3.71 19.50 -21.01
CA ARG A 13 3.93 19.83 -19.61
C ARG A 13 5.40 20.19 -19.46
N ASN A 14 5.70 21.46 -19.73
CA ASN A 14 6.94 22.07 -19.25
C ASN A 14 6.81 22.22 -17.73
N VAL A 15 7.07 21.13 -17.01
CA VAL A 15 7.40 21.24 -15.59
C VAL A 15 8.87 21.66 -15.56
N LEU A 16 9.10 22.98 -15.59
CA LEU A 16 10.37 23.51 -15.12
C LEU A 16 10.40 23.27 -13.61
N SER A 17 10.91 22.10 -13.22
CA SER A 17 11.19 21.82 -11.83
C SER A 17 12.35 22.72 -11.43
N ASP A 18 12.13 23.59 -10.45
CA ASP A 18 13.21 24.16 -9.66
C ASP A 18 14.04 22.97 -9.13
N GLY A 19 15.29 22.86 -9.57
CA GLY A 19 16.09 21.63 -9.52
C GLY A 19 16.49 21.15 -8.13
N ASN A 20 15.86 21.71 -7.09
CA ASN A 20 16.21 21.50 -5.69
C ASN A 20 14.99 21.15 -4.81
N GLY A 21 13.78 21.03 -5.39
CA GLY A 21 12.58 20.55 -4.70
C GLY A 21 12.29 19.11 -5.09
N GLY A 22 12.22 18.19 -4.12
CA GLY A 22 11.86 16.79 -4.40
C GLY A 22 10.54 16.65 -5.17
N ARG A 23 10.35 15.51 -5.85
CA ARG A 23 9.12 15.19 -6.59
C ARG A 23 8.27 14.19 -5.81
N TRP A 24 6.96 14.41 -5.85
CA TRP A 24 5.98 13.40 -5.43
C TRP A 24 5.54 12.59 -6.62
N ASP A 25 5.59 11.27 -6.48
CA ASP A 25 5.10 10.32 -7.46
C ASP A 25 4.08 9.38 -6.80
N LEU A 26 2.97 9.15 -7.50
CA LEU A 26 2.01 8.13 -7.09
C LEU A 26 2.53 6.77 -7.50
N LEU A 27 2.85 5.91 -6.53
CA LEU A 27 3.37 4.56 -6.79
C LEU A 27 2.26 3.58 -7.17
N LEU A 28 1.17 3.57 -6.39
CA LEU A 28 -0.01 2.74 -6.60
C LEU A 28 -1.27 3.56 -6.31
N THR A 29 -2.31 3.34 -7.11
CA THR A 29 -3.62 4.00 -6.91
C THR A 29 -4.33 3.47 -5.66
N SER A 30 -4.09 2.22 -5.29
CA SER A 30 -4.58 1.59 -4.06
C SER A 30 -3.75 0.37 -3.72
N ILE A 31 -3.60 0.11 -2.42
CA ILE A 31 -3.03 -1.14 -1.87
C ILE A 31 -4.10 -2.05 -1.26
N GLY A 32 -5.38 -1.66 -1.36
CA GLY A 32 -6.52 -2.43 -0.86
C GLY A 32 -6.91 -2.19 0.60
N ILE A 33 -6.06 -1.54 1.41
CA ILE A 33 -6.32 -1.24 2.84
C ILE A 33 -6.12 0.25 3.15
N SER A 34 -6.64 0.70 4.29
CA SER A 34 -6.25 1.98 4.89
C SER A 34 -5.00 1.78 5.75
N ALA A 35 -3.99 2.64 5.58
CA ALA A 35 -2.73 2.49 6.30
C ALA A 35 -2.79 3.20 7.68
N MET A 36 -2.98 2.44 8.76
CA MET A 36 -2.85 2.96 10.14
C MET A 36 -1.39 2.97 10.60
N HIS A 37 -0.65 1.90 10.27
CA HIS A 37 0.77 1.74 10.55
C HIS A 37 1.53 1.30 9.28
N MET A 38 2.77 1.75 9.14
CA MET A 38 3.67 1.40 8.03
C MET A 38 5.12 1.28 8.53
N GLN A 39 5.82 0.22 8.11
CA GLN A 39 7.21 0.00 8.49
C GLN A 39 8.03 -0.52 7.30
N LEU A 40 9.08 0.22 6.93
CA LEU A 40 10.09 -0.23 5.97
C LEU A 40 11.03 -1.24 6.65
N LEU A 41 11.26 -2.37 6.00
CA LEU A 41 12.18 -3.42 6.42
C LEU A 41 13.52 -3.29 5.69
N GLN A 42 14.55 -3.96 6.19
CA GLN A 42 15.88 -4.04 5.57
C GLN A 42 15.89 -4.77 4.22
N THR A 43 14.75 -5.36 3.83
CA THR A 43 14.54 -6.14 2.60
C THR A 43 13.86 -5.35 1.48
N ASP A 44 13.81 -4.01 1.58
CA ASP A 44 13.06 -3.12 0.68
C ASP A 44 11.58 -3.49 0.54
N ARG A 45 11.02 -4.04 1.64
CA ARG A 45 9.61 -4.36 1.79
C ARG A 45 9.00 -3.45 2.84
N VAL A 46 7.80 -2.96 2.59
CA VAL A 46 7.04 -2.17 3.56
C VAL A 46 5.88 -3.02 4.05
N VAL A 47 5.83 -3.26 5.36
CA VAL A 47 4.66 -3.87 6.00
C VAL A 47 3.71 -2.76 6.38
N ILE A 48 2.46 -2.85 5.92
CA ILE A 48 1.42 -1.84 6.08
C ILE A 48 0.18 -2.54 6.65
N PHE A 49 -0.45 -1.98 7.67
CA PHE A 49 -1.64 -2.59 8.26
C PHE A 49 -2.56 -1.57 8.92
N ASP A 50 -3.83 -1.94 8.96
CA ASP A 50 -4.89 -1.32 9.72
C ASP A 50 -5.24 -2.17 10.94
N ARG A 51 -6.17 -1.65 11.74
CA ARG A 51 -6.94 -2.43 12.69
C ARG A 51 -7.86 -3.45 12.01
N THR A 52 -8.39 -4.39 12.79
CA THR A 52 -9.45 -5.29 12.33
C THR A 52 -10.84 -4.79 12.77
N GLY A 53 -11.90 -5.28 12.13
CA GLY A 53 -13.29 -5.09 12.59
C GLY A 53 -14.01 -3.81 12.15
N PHE A 54 -13.44 -3.04 11.22
CA PHE A 54 -14.02 -1.76 10.73
C PHE A 54 -14.67 -1.85 9.33
N GLY A 55 -15.03 -3.06 8.92
CA GLY A 55 -15.61 -3.35 7.61
C GLY A 55 -14.60 -4.02 6.67
N LEU A 56 -15.03 -4.27 5.43
CA LEU A 56 -14.24 -5.00 4.46
C LEU A 56 -13.20 -4.10 3.78
N SER A 57 -11.98 -4.61 3.67
CA SER A 57 -10.92 -4.05 2.83
C SER A 57 -11.07 -4.49 1.37
N ASN A 58 -10.48 -3.72 0.44
CA ASN A 58 -10.51 -3.99 -1.00
C ASN A 58 -9.35 -4.90 -1.47
N ILE A 59 -9.00 -5.87 -0.63
CA ILE A 59 -8.03 -6.93 -0.93
C ILE A 59 -8.38 -8.17 -0.09
N SER A 60 -8.39 -9.34 -0.71
CA SER A 60 -8.79 -10.58 -0.04
C SER A 60 -7.58 -11.36 0.47
N LEU A 61 -7.75 -12.07 1.58
CA LEU A 61 -6.78 -13.08 2.00
C LEU A 61 -6.76 -14.27 1.01
N PRO A 62 -5.64 -14.99 0.89
CA PRO A 62 -5.58 -16.21 0.08
C PRO A 62 -6.57 -17.28 0.55
N ALA A 63 -6.97 -18.16 -0.37
CA ALA A 63 -7.85 -19.29 -0.06
C ALA A 63 -7.28 -20.14 1.11
N GLY A 64 -8.14 -20.53 2.04
CA GLY A 64 -7.76 -21.30 3.23
C GLY A 64 -7.22 -20.47 4.40
N LYS A 65 -7.07 -19.15 4.24
CA LYS A 65 -6.82 -18.22 5.36
C LYS A 65 -8.10 -17.58 5.92
N CYS A 66 -9.15 -17.53 5.11
CA CYS A 66 -10.46 -17.16 5.61
C CYS A 66 -11.07 -18.33 6.41
N GLY A 67 -11.49 -18.07 7.65
CA GLY A 67 -11.97 -19.10 8.59
C GLY A 67 -11.02 -19.41 9.74
N ASP A 68 -9.92 -18.66 9.89
CA ASP A 68 -9.16 -18.66 11.14
C ASP A 68 -10.08 -18.16 12.27
N PRO A 69 -10.26 -18.92 13.37
CA PRO A 69 -11.14 -18.52 14.47
C PRO A 69 -10.68 -17.25 15.20
N SER A 70 -9.46 -16.77 14.95
CA SER A 70 -8.98 -15.46 15.41
C SER A 70 -9.51 -14.29 14.59
N LEU A 71 -10.05 -14.54 13.39
CA LEU A 71 -10.66 -13.53 12.53
C LEU A 71 -12.20 -13.56 12.65
N PRO A 72 -12.89 -12.43 12.49
CA PRO A 72 -14.34 -12.41 12.38
C PRO A 72 -14.77 -13.35 11.24
N ALA A 73 -15.66 -14.31 11.53
CA ALA A 73 -16.01 -15.39 10.60
C ALA A 73 -16.57 -14.94 9.24
N GLU A 74 -16.99 -13.67 9.13
CA GLU A 74 -17.56 -13.08 7.91
C GLU A 74 -16.57 -12.23 7.10
N ASP A 75 -15.42 -11.86 7.68
CA ASP A 75 -14.45 -10.97 7.04
C ASP A 75 -13.25 -11.76 6.48
N CYS A 76 -13.31 -12.06 5.18
CA CYS A 76 -12.20 -12.65 4.43
C CYS A 76 -11.24 -11.61 3.83
N SER A 77 -11.43 -10.31 4.10
CA SER A 77 -10.54 -9.27 3.59
C SER A 77 -9.24 -9.21 4.40
N ALA A 78 -8.14 -8.81 3.75
CA ALA A 78 -6.89 -8.58 4.43
C ALA A 78 -6.87 -7.15 4.96
N HIS A 79 -6.49 -6.97 6.23
CA HIS A 79 -6.25 -5.67 6.87
C HIS A 79 -4.76 -5.35 7.00
N SER A 80 -3.93 -6.12 6.30
CA SER A 80 -2.50 -5.93 6.24
C SER A 80 -1.99 -6.36 4.88
N VAL A 81 -0.94 -5.68 4.43
CA VAL A 81 -0.24 -5.98 3.19
C VAL A 81 1.26 -5.80 3.34
N GLU A 82 2.00 -6.50 2.49
CA GLU A 82 3.40 -6.22 2.21
C GLU A 82 3.51 -5.58 0.83
N TYR A 83 4.15 -4.41 0.76
CA TYR A 83 4.50 -3.74 -0.48
C TYR A 83 5.98 -3.98 -0.79
N ASP A 84 6.26 -4.53 -1.96
CA ASP A 84 7.61 -4.76 -2.47
C ASP A 84 8.03 -3.56 -3.32
N VAL A 85 9.00 -2.78 -2.84
CA VAL A 85 9.38 -1.48 -3.45
C VAL A 85 10.00 -1.66 -4.84
N VAL A 86 10.73 -2.75 -5.05
CA VAL A 86 11.45 -3.01 -6.30
C VAL A 86 10.49 -3.39 -7.42
N SER A 87 9.55 -4.29 -7.13
CA SER A 87 8.57 -4.78 -8.11
C SER A 87 7.31 -3.91 -8.21
N GLY A 88 7.07 -3.04 -7.23
CA GLY A 88 5.84 -2.27 -7.11
C GLY A 88 4.61 -3.14 -6.82
N SER A 89 4.81 -4.34 -6.29
CA SER A 89 3.75 -5.32 -6.05
C SER A 89 3.28 -5.34 -4.60
N VAL A 90 2.03 -5.76 -4.39
CA VAL A 90 1.39 -5.85 -3.07
C VAL A 90 0.92 -7.28 -2.86
N ARG A 91 1.16 -7.84 -1.67
CA ARG A 91 0.54 -9.11 -1.24
C ARG A 91 -0.19 -8.95 0.10
N PRO A 92 -1.35 -9.60 0.27
CA PRO A 92 -2.07 -9.60 1.54
C PRO A 92 -1.30 -10.34 2.63
N LEU A 93 -1.38 -9.84 3.86
CA LEU A 93 -0.89 -10.46 5.08
C LEU A 93 -2.03 -10.66 6.07
N THR A 94 -1.88 -11.65 6.94
CA THR A 94 -2.83 -11.89 8.05
C THR A 94 -2.33 -11.19 9.30
N VAL A 95 -3.18 -10.36 9.91
CA VAL A 95 -3.02 -9.88 11.29
C VAL A 95 -3.82 -10.79 12.21
N LEU A 96 -3.19 -11.28 13.27
CA LEU A 96 -3.81 -12.24 14.20
C LEU A 96 -4.55 -11.57 15.36
N THR A 97 -4.23 -10.31 15.64
CA THR A 97 -4.82 -9.50 16.71
C THR A 97 -5.11 -8.09 16.21
N ASP A 98 -6.14 -7.44 16.77
CA ASP A 98 -6.42 -6.02 16.47
C ASP A 98 -5.23 -5.16 16.94
N THR A 99 -4.68 -4.36 16.04
CA THR A 99 -3.51 -3.47 16.27
C THR A 99 -3.91 -2.07 16.72
N TRP A 100 -5.19 -1.80 16.99
CA TRP A 100 -5.65 -0.49 17.44
C TRP A 100 -4.89 0.02 18.69
N CYS A 101 -4.47 1.30 18.65
CA CYS A 101 -3.71 1.96 19.73
C CYS A 101 -2.37 1.29 20.07
N SER A 102 -1.81 0.48 19.18
CA SER A 102 -0.49 -0.13 19.39
C SER A 102 0.65 0.71 18.81
N SER A 103 1.88 0.23 19.02
CA SER A 103 3.12 0.79 18.49
C SER A 103 4.07 -0.34 18.17
N GLY A 104 4.90 -0.20 17.14
CA GLY A 104 5.86 -1.24 16.74
C GLY A 104 7.21 -0.69 16.31
N ALA A 105 8.19 -1.58 16.21
CA ALA A 105 9.55 -1.25 15.75
C ALA A 105 10.24 -2.47 15.13
N VAL A 106 11.22 -2.22 14.27
CA VAL A 106 12.09 -3.26 13.72
C VAL A 106 13.29 -3.45 14.67
N MET A 107 13.43 -4.68 15.18
CA MET A 107 14.57 -5.08 15.99
C MET A 107 15.85 -5.20 15.14
N PRO A 108 17.05 -5.18 15.74
CA PRO A 108 18.32 -5.28 14.99
C PRO A 108 18.45 -6.53 14.12
N ASP A 109 17.76 -7.61 14.49
CA ASP A 109 17.73 -8.87 13.73
C ASP A 109 16.76 -8.85 12.53
N GLY A 110 16.06 -7.74 12.32
CA GLY A 110 15.09 -7.55 11.23
C GLY A 110 13.65 -7.94 11.57
N THR A 111 13.39 -8.45 12.79
CA THR A 111 12.04 -8.80 13.22
C THR A 111 11.22 -7.53 13.49
N LEU A 112 10.00 -7.46 12.95
CA LEU A 112 9.04 -6.43 13.29
C LEU A 112 8.27 -6.84 14.56
N THR A 113 8.42 -6.08 15.63
CA THR A 113 7.62 -6.21 16.86
C THR A 113 6.44 -5.24 16.80
N GLN A 114 5.24 -5.76 17.07
CA GLN A 114 3.96 -5.04 17.10
C GLN A 114 3.22 -5.37 18.39
#